data_AF-A0A137QB73-F1
#
_entry.id   AF-A0A137QB73-F1
#
_cell.length_a   1.000
_cell.length_b   1.000
_cell.length_c   1.000
_cell.angle_alpha   90.00
_cell.angle_beta   90.00
_cell.angle_gamma   90.00
#
_symmetry.space_group_name_H-M   'P 1'
#
loop_
_entity.id
_entity.type
_entity.pdbx_description
1 polymer ?
#
loop_
_entity_poly.entity_id
_entity_poly.type
_entity_poly.pdbx_seq_one_letter_code
_entity_poly.pdbx_strand_id
1 'polypeptide(L)'
;MVSEIARTVMKTRGFTRVDVGSLEMQEAIFNAILEEHEENADRQYMIHDRSAIDPIVYAILTARDQIEAACRKRQLINSHKFQLALRTYRQSLFILLKPVREWIVDDGVRLIEDLDRCFEIFRSVLKECGIPFREIGADIGFLEERVGWLMGLCM
;
A
#
# COMPACT_ATOMS: atom_id res chain seq x y z
N MET A 1 8.23 9.18 -11.05
CA MET A 1 8.39 8.27 -9.90
C MET A 1 8.01 9.07 -8.69
N VAL A 2 6.87 8.74 -8.10
CA VAL A 2 6.38 9.40 -6.88
C VAL A 2 7.28 8.96 -5.72
N SER A 3 7.62 9.93 -4.87
CA SER A 3 8.60 9.82 -3.78
C SER A 3 8.22 8.76 -2.73
N GLU A 4 9.18 8.36 -1.90
CA GLU A 4 8.94 7.45 -0.77
C GLU A 4 8.18 8.19 0.36
N ILE A 5 6.89 8.46 0.14
CA ILE A 5 6.03 9.30 1.00
C ILE A 5 6.10 8.87 2.47
N ALA A 6 6.05 7.56 2.73
CA ALA A 6 6.14 7.03 4.08
C ALA A 6 7.43 7.47 4.79
N ARG A 7 8.59 7.40 4.11
CA ARG A 7 9.88 7.84 4.68
C ARG A 7 9.90 9.35 4.89
N THR A 8 9.33 10.13 3.96
CA THR A 8 9.20 11.59 4.10
C THR A 8 8.34 11.97 5.30
N VAL A 9 7.20 11.30 5.50
CA VAL A 9 6.30 11.50 6.64
C VAL A 9 7.01 11.13 7.95
N MET A 10 7.70 9.99 7.99
CA MET A 10 8.47 9.57 9.16
C MET A 10 9.51 10.62 9.56
N LYS A 11 10.32 11.07 8.59
CA LYS A 11 11.38 12.05 8.84
C LYS A 11 10.82 13.40 9.30
N THR A 12 9.75 13.87 8.67
CA THR A 12 9.18 15.21 8.93
C THR A 12 8.42 15.27 10.24
N ARG A 13 7.75 14.18 10.64
CA ARG A 13 6.95 14.11 11.87
C ARG A 13 7.66 13.46 13.05
N GLY A 14 8.88 12.97 12.86
CA GLY A 14 9.66 12.33 13.91
C GLY A 14 9.22 10.91 14.25
N PHE A 15 8.44 10.24 13.38
CA PHE A 15 8.11 8.84 13.56
C PHE A 15 9.32 7.95 13.31
N THR A 16 9.36 6.86 14.07
CA THR A 16 10.41 5.85 14.03
C THR A 16 9.81 4.47 13.81
N ARG A 17 10.65 3.43 13.79
CA ARG A 17 10.19 2.03 13.63
C ARG A 17 9.18 1.62 14.71
N VAL A 18 9.31 2.14 15.94
CA VAL A 18 8.39 1.79 17.04
C VAL A 18 6.98 2.31 16.80
N ASP A 19 6.83 3.32 15.95
CA ASP A 19 5.56 3.98 15.64
C ASP A 19 4.85 3.33 14.45
N VAL A 20 5.47 2.37 13.75
CA VAL A 20 4.89 1.68 12.58
C VAL A 20 3.53 1.08 12.92
N GLY A 21 3.32 0.64 14.17
CA GLY A 21 2.04 0.11 14.62
C GLY A 21 1.00 1.15 15.08
N SER A 22 1.41 2.40 15.23
CA SER A 22 0.54 3.48 15.69
C SER A 22 -0.45 3.88 14.61
N LEU A 23 -1.72 4.08 15.01
CA LEU A 23 -2.74 4.58 14.10
C LEU A 23 -2.37 5.98 13.59
N GLU A 24 -1.75 6.81 14.44
CA GLU A 24 -1.32 8.16 14.11
C GLU A 24 -0.34 8.20 12.93
N MET A 25 0.68 7.34 12.95
CA MET A 25 1.63 7.23 11.83
C MET A 25 0.93 6.78 10.55
N GLN A 26 0.06 5.76 10.65
CA GLN A 26 -0.67 5.26 9.47
C GLN A 26 -1.63 6.31 8.89
N GLU A 27 -2.32 7.08 9.73
CA GLU A 27 -3.15 8.22 9.30
C GLU A 27 -2.32 9.33 8.65
N ALA A 28 -1.15 9.64 9.19
CA ALA A 28 -0.27 10.66 8.61
C ALA A 28 0.22 10.26 7.22
N ILE A 29 0.64 8.99 7.04
CA ILE A 29 1.06 8.46 5.74
C ILE A 29 -0.13 8.41 4.78
N PHE A 30 -1.28 7.93 5.25
CA PHE A 30 -2.52 7.84 4.47
C PHE A 30 -2.95 9.20 3.90
N ASN A 31 -2.98 10.23 4.75
CA ASN A 31 -3.36 11.57 4.32
C ASN A 31 -2.35 12.16 3.33
N ALA A 32 -1.04 11.96 3.56
CA ALA A 32 0.00 12.43 2.65
C ALA A 32 -0.11 11.79 1.25
N ILE A 33 -0.42 10.48 1.18
CA ILE A 33 -0.65 9.79 -0.10
C ILE A 33 -1.87 10.35 -0.83
N LEU A 34 -2.96 10.59 -0.10
CA LEU A 34 -4.20 11.12 -0.69
C LEU A 34 -4.04 12.57 -1.15
N GLU A 35 -3.31 13.40 -0.41
CA GLU A 35 -2.97 14.76 -0.79
C GLU A 35 -2.11 14.78 -2.06
N GLU A 36 -1.07 13.94 -2.15
CA GLU A 36 -0.27 13.86 -3.38
C GLU A 36 -1.10 13.37 -4.58
N HIS A 37 -2.00 12.41 -4.35
CA HIS A 37 -2.91 11.93 -5.40
C HIS A 37 -3.86 13.04 -5.88
N GLU A 38 -4.35 13.89 -4.98
CA GLU A 38 -5.21 15.03 -5.31
C GLU A 38 -4.44 16.13 -6.05
N GLU A 39 -3.26 16.50 -5.57
CA GLU A 39 -2.39 17.52 -6.18
C GLU A 39 -1.94 17.19 -7.61
N ASN A 40 -1.94 15.90 -7.96
CA ASN A 40 -1.52 15.42 -9.26
C ASN A 40 -2.65 14.79 -10.08
N ALA A 41 -3.91 15.01 -9.70
CA ALA A 41 -5.07 14.41 -10.35
C ALA A 41 -5.17 14.73 -11.86
N ASP A 42 -4.62 15.86 -12.31
CA ASP A 42 -4.62 16.28 -13.71
C ASP A 42 -3.55 15.59 -14.57
N ARG A 43 -2.65 14.80 -13.97
CA ARG A 43 -1.63 14.07 -14.73
C ARG A 43 -2.24 12.88 -15.45
N GLN A 44 -1.88 12.74 -16.73
CA GLN A 44 -2.36 11.63 -17.56
C GLN A 44 -1.90 10.24 -17.08
N TYR A 45 -0.67 10.14 -16.57
CA TYR A 45 -0.11 8.90 -16.04
C TYR A 45 0.65 9.15 -14.75
N MET A 46 0.37 8.32 -13.75
CA MET A 46 1.06 8.32 -12.47
C MET A 46 1.48 6.92 -12.09
N ILE A 47 2.68 6.79 -11.56
CA ILE A 47 3.21 5.55 -11.00
C ILE A 47 3.52 5.84 -9.53
N HIS A 48 2.82 5.13 -8.67
CA HIS A 48 2.99 5.22 -7.22
C HIS A 48 3.72 3.98 -6.72
N ASP A 49 4.81 4.20 -5.98
CA ASP A 49 5.41 3.18 -5.14
C ASP A 49 4.66 3.20 -3.81
N ARG A 50 3.69 2.27 -3.67
CA ARG A 50 2.66 2.19 -2.62
C ARG A 50 1.46 3.11 -2.80
N SER A 51 0.37 2.78 -2.13
CA SER A 51 -0.93 3.44 -2.25
C SER A 51 -1.53 3.73 -0.87
N ALA A 52 -2.69 4.42 -0.82
CA ALA A 52 -3.42 4.62 0.43
C ALA A 52 -4.00 3.30 1.00
N ILE A 53 -3.87 2.18 0.29
CA ILE A 53 -4.17 0.83 0.82
C ILE A 53 -3.13 0.39 1.84
N ASP A 54 -1.85 0.78 1.66
CA ASP A 54 -0.77 0.33 2.53
C ASP A 54 -1.00 0.73 3.99
N PRO A 55 -1.34 1.99 4.34
CA PRO A 55 -1.62 2.34 5.73
C PRO A 55 -2.87 1.67 6.29
N ILE A 56 -3.87 1.35 5.46
CA ILE A 56 -5.05 0.58 5.88
C ILE A 56 -4.61 -0.83 6.32
N VAL A 57 -3.77 -1.48 5.51
CA VAL A 57 -3.27 -2.83 5.81
C VAL A 57 -2.39 -2.82 7.06
N TYR A 58 -1.49 -1.84 7.20
CA TYR A 58 -0.67 -1.72 8.40
C TYR A 58 -1.52 -1.47 9.64
N ALA A 59 -2.54 -0.60 9.56
CA ALA A 59 -3.44 -0.34 10.68
C ALA A 59 -4.23 -1.58 11.13
N ILE A 60 -4.52 -2.52 10.22
CA ILE A 60 -5.12 -3.84 10.53
C ILE A 60 -4.07 -4.77 11.14
N LEU A 61 -2.90 -4.88 10.50
CA LEU A 61 -1.85 -5.81 10.87
C LEU A 61 -1.32 -5.56 12.28
N THR A 62 -1.26 -4.29 12.70
CA THR A 62 -0.69 -3.86 13.98
C THR A 62 -1.73 -3.58 15.07
N ALA A 63 -3.01 -3.84 14.79
CA ALA A 63 -4.04 -3.76 15.81
C ALA A 63 -3.86 -4.84 16.88
N ARG A 64 -4.23 -4.55 18.12
CA ARG A 64 -4.09 -5.49 19.25
C ARG A 64 -5.08 -6.64 19.17
N ASP A 65 -6.25 -6.39 18.59
CA ASP A 65 -7.32 -7.37 18.42
C ASP A 65 -8.16 -7.08 17.16
N GLN A 66 -9.09 -7.99 16.85
CA GLN A 66 -9.94 -7.90 15.67
C GLN A 66 -10.94 -6.73 15.72
N ILE A 67 -11.35 -6.30 16.91
CA ILE A 67 -12.30 -5.19 17.08
C ILE A 67 -11.59 -3.88 16.72
N GLU A 68 -10.39 -3.69 17.26
CA GLU A 68 -9.53 -2.55 16.94
C GLU A 68 -9.17 -2.53 15.44
N ALA A 69 -8.80 -3.68 14.86
CA ALA A 69 -8.51 -3.80 13.44
C ALA A 69 -9.70 -3.37 12.56
N ALA A 70 -10.91 -3.84 12.89
CA ALA A 70 -12.13 -3.48 12.17
C ALA A 70 -12.46 -1.99 12.31
N CYS A 71 -12.24 -1.40 13.49
CA CYS A 71 -12.45 0.03 13.73
C CYS A 71 -11.49 0.89 12.91
N ARG A 72 -10.18 0.62 13.01
CA ARG A 72 -9.13 1.35 12.27
C ARG A 72 -9.33 1.25 10.76
N LYS A 73 -9.60 0.05 10.25
CA LYS A 73 -9.93 -0.17 8.83
C LYS A 73 -11.12 0.68 8.39
N ARG A 74 -12.23 0.62 9.15
CA ARG A 74 -13.46 1.35 8.82
C ARG A 74 -13.23 2.86 8.81
N GLN A 75 -12.47 3.37 9.77
CA GLN A 75 -12.15 4.80 9.85
C GLN A 75 -11.43 5.30 8.59
N LEU A 76 -10.40 4.58 8.13
CA LEU A 76 -9.63 4.96 6.94
C LEU A 76 -10.47 4.77 5.65
N ILE A 77 -11.10 3.60 5.48
CA ILE A 77 -11.91 3.30 4.29
C ILE A 77 -13.08 4.27 4.14
N ASN A 78 -13.77 4.64 5.22
CA ASN A 78 -14.93 5.52 5.13
C ASN A 78 -14.57 7.01 5.08
N SER A 79 -13.27 7.36 5.13
CA SER A 79 -12.86 8.75 5.01
C SER A 79 -13.26 9.33 3.65
N HIS A 80 -13.69 10.60 3.65
CA HIS A 80 -14.16 11.26 2.44
C HIS A 80 -13.06 11.32 1.36
N LYS A 81 -11.83 11.68 1.74
CA LYS A 81 -10.67 11.75 0.84
C LYS A 81 -10.41 10.39 0.15
N PHE A 82 -10.47 9.29 0.90
CA PHE A 82 -10.26 7.97 0.31
C PHE A 82 -11.41 7.53 -0.58
N GLN A 83 -12.66 7.86 -0.25
CA GLN A 83 -13.80 7.57 -1.13
C GLN A 83 -13.70 8.30 -2.48
N LEU A 84 -13.07 9.47 -2.53
CA LEU A 84 -12.76 10.16 -3.78
C LEU A 84 -11.65 9.42 -4.55
N ALA A 85 -10.51 9.14 -3.90
CA ALA A 85 -9.39 8.43 -4.52
C ALA A 85 -9.77 7.00 -4.98
N LEU A 86 -10.67 6.33 -4.26
CA LEU A 86 -11.13 4.98 -4.55
C LEU A 86 -11.79 4.87 -5.93
N ARG A 87 -12.43 5.95 -6.41
CA ARG A 87 -13.01 5.98 -7.77
C ARG A 87 -11.92 5.80 -8.83
N THR A 88 -10.81 6.51 -8.66
CA THR A 88 -9.62 6.41 -9.51
C THR A 88 -8.97 5.04 -9.34
N TYR A 89 -8.76 4.58 -8.10
CA TYR A 89 -8.11 3.29 -7.83
C TYR A 89 -8.82 2.12 -8.51
N ARG A 90 -10.15 2.13 -8.58
CA ARG A 90 -10.94 1.10 -9.26
C ARG A 90 -10.73 1.05 -10.78
N GLN A 91 -10.21 2.11 -11.37
CA GLN A 91 -9.91 2.22 -12.79
C GLN A 91 -8.39 2.09 -13.07
N SER A 92 -7.56 2.12 -12.04
CA SER A 92 -6.11 2.02 -12.12
C SER A 92 -5.62 0.58 -12.26
N LEU A 93 -4.42 0.43 -12.83
CA LEU A 93 -3.69 -0.82 -12.77
C LEU A 93 -3.03 -0.98 -11.39
N PHE A 94 -3.62 -1.82 -10.53
CA PHE A 94 -3.00 -2.22 -9.27
C PHE A 94 -2.20 -3.52 -9.43
N ILE A 95 -0.95 -3.50 -8.96
CA ILE A 95 -0.07 -4.66 -8.96
C ILE A 95 0.25 -5.02 -7.51
N LEU A 96 -0.13 -6.21 -7.09
CA LEU A 96 0.17 -6.74 -5.77
C LEU A 96 1.36 -7.70 -5.87
N LEU A 97 2.48 -7.32 -5.26
CA LEU A 97 3.68 -8.13 -5.24
C LEU A 97 3.56 -9.21 -4.16
N LYS A 98 3.58 -10.49 -4.56
CA LYS A 98 3.74 -11.61 -3.62
C LYS A 98 5.13 -11.55 -2.99
N PRO A 99 5.26 -11.88 -1.69
CA PRO A 99 6.56 -11.92 -1.05
C PRO A 99 7.46 -12.95 -1.75
N VAL A 100 8.67 -12.53 -2.12
CA VAL A 100 9.75 -13.38 -2.65
C VAL A 100 10.84 -13.36 -1.60
N ARG A 101 11.11 -14.52 -0.98
CA ARG A 101 11.90 -14.58 0.26
C ARG A 101 13.32 -14.06 0.08
N GLU A 102 13.86 -14.32 -1.10
CA GLU A 102 15.21 -13.96 -1.54
C GLU A 102 15.40 -12.44 -1.66
N TRP A 103 14.33 -11.66 -1.74
CA TRP A 103 14.37 -10.21 -1.96
C TRP A 103 13.98 -9.40 -0.73
N ILE A 104 13.62 -10.06 0.37
CA ILE A 104 13.30 -9.38 1.61
C ILE A 104 14.61 -8.91 2.24
N VAL A 105 14.78 -7.60 2.30
CA VAL A 105 15.85 -6.93 3.04
C VAL A 105 15.20 -6.04 4.09
N ASP A 106 15.69 -6.09 5.34
CA ASP A 106 15.21 -5.19 6.39
C ASP A 106 15.70 -3.76 6.11
N ASP A 107 14.76 -2.88 5.79
CA ASP A 107 15.01 -1.46 5.51
C ASP A 107 14.62 -0.54 6.68
N GLY A 108 14.26 -1.13 7.84
CA GLY A 108 13.87 -0.42 9.06
C GLY A 108 12.48 0.21 9.03
N VAL A 109 11.76 0.11 7.90
CA VAL A 109 10.43 0.73 7.71
C VAL A 109 9.35 -0.34 7.57
N ARG A 110 9.66 -1.49 6.96
CA ARG A 110 8.69 -2.57 6.73
C ARG A 110 8.51 -3.47 7.96
N LEU A 111 7.27 -3.87 8.19
CA LEU A 111 6.98 -5.05 9.01
C LEU A 111 7.30 -6.29 8.17
N ILE A 112 8.36 -6.99 8.56
CA ILE A 112 8.86 -8.21 7.91
C ILE A 112 8.28 -9.46 8.57
N GLU A 113 7.66 -9.28 9.74
CA GLU A 113 6.99 -10.32 10.48
C GLU A 113 5.68 -10.68 9.77
N ASP A 114 5.54 -11.96 9.39
CA ASP A 114 4.33 -12.54 8.80
C ASP A 114 3.90 -11.94 7.44
N LEU A 115 4.80 -12.01 6.46
CA LEU A 115 4.58 -11.51 5.09
C LEU A 115 3.41 -12.18 4.37
N ASP A 116 3.16 -13.46 4.66
CA ASP A 116 2.04 -14.21 4.07
C ASP A 116 0.70 -13.64 4.59
N ARG A 117 0.59 -13.39 5.90
CA ARG A 117 -0.59 -12.72 6.47
C ARG A 117 -0.74 -11.30 5.95
N CYS A 118 0.34 -10.54 5.85
CA CYS A 118 0.32 -9.19 5.29
C CYS A 118 -0.24 -9.20 3.85
N PHE A 119 0.25 -10.12 3.02
CA PHE A 119 -0.23 -10.31 1.65
C PHE A 119 -1.73 -10.66 1.59
N GLU A 120 -2.22 -11.57 2.44
CA GLU A 120 -3.64 -11.90 2.48
C GLU A 120 -4.52 -10.74 2.97
N ILE A 121 -4.03 -9.91 3.90
CA ILE A 121 -4.73 -8.69 4.31
C ILE A 121 -4.81 -7.69 3.15
N PHE A 122 -3.71 -7.45 2.42
CA PHE A 122 -3.73 -6.64 1.19
C PHE A 122 -4.79 -7.14 0.21
N ARG A 123 -4.78 -8.43 -0.07
CA ARG A 123 -5.71 -9.09 -0.98
C ARG A 123 -7.16 -8.91 -0.55
N SER A 124 -7.44 -9.07 0.75
CA SER A 124 -8.77 -8.87 1.32
C SER A 124 -9.23 -7.43 1.21
N VAL A 125 -8.38 -6.45 1.55
CA VAL A 125 -8.72 -5.03 1.50
C VAL A 125 -8.97 -4.58 0.06
N LEU A 126 -8.13 -4.98 -0.89
CA LEU A 126 -8.34 -4.67 -2.31
C LEU A 126 -9.68 -5.20 -2.83
N LYS A 127 -10.02 -6.46 -2.49
CA LYS A 127 -11.32 -7.07 -2.83
C LYS A 127 -12.50 -6.33 -2.19
N GLU A 128 -12.41 -6.01 -0.90
CA GLU A 128 -13.46 -5.26 -0.18
C GLU A 128 -13.68 -3.87 -0.77
N CYS A 129 -12.60 -3.19 -1.18
CA CYS A 129 -12.68 -1.90 -1.86
C CYS A 129 -13.15 -2.01 -3.32
N GLY A 130 -13.23 -3.22 -3.88
CA GLY A 130 -13.58 -3.46 -5.29
C GLY A 130 -12.51 -2.98 -6.27
N ILE A 131 -11.24 -2.95 -5.84
CA ILE A 131 -10.11 -2.54 -6.67
C ILE A 131 -9.63 -3.78 -7.45
N PRO A 132 -9.63 -3.75 -8.80
CA PRO A 132 -9.05 -4.82 -9.59
C PRO A 132 -7.52 -4.78 -9.46
N PHE A 133 -6.89 -5.92 -9.22
CA PHE A 133 -5.43 -6.03 -9.11
C PHE A 133 -4.91 -7.28 -9.79
N ARG A 134 -3.64 -7.27 -10.18
CA ARG A 134 -2.91 -8.46 -10.62
C ARG A 134 -1.84 -8.81 -9.61
N GLU A 135 -1.64 -10.11 -9.39
CA GLU A 135 -0.61 -10.60 -8.47
C GLU A 135 0.63 -11.03 -9.27
N ILE A 136 1.82 -10.74 -8.74
CA ILE A 136 3.10 -11.17 -9.34
C ILE A 136 4.05 -11.63 -8.24
N GLY A 137 4.65 -12.81 -8.38
CA GLY A 137 5.50 -13.44 -7.37
C GLY A 137 6.74 -14.10 -7.95
N ALA A 138 7.26 -15.10 -7.25
CA ALA A 138 8.48 -15.80 -7.65
C ALA A 138 8.36 -16.54 -9.00
N ASP A 139 7.14 -16.65 -9.55
CA ASP A 139 6.85 -17.17 -10.88
C ASP A 139 7.50 -16.35 -12.01
N ILE A 140 7.81 -15.07 -11.77
CA ILE A 140 8.58 -14.22 -12.68
C ILE A 140 9.82 -13.74 -11.93
N GLY A 141 10.93 -14.44 -12.11
CA GLY A 141 12.16 -14.25 -11.32
C GLY A 141 13.03 -13.10 -11.80
N PHE A 142 13.08 -12.83 -13.10
CA PHE A 142 13.93 -11.77 -13.65
C PHE A 142 13.19 -10.43 -13.71
N LEU A 143 13.88 -9.35 -13.34
CA LEU A 143 13.29 -8.01 -13.26
C LEU A 143 12.76 -7.56 -14.63
N GLU A 144 13.50 -7.85 -15.69
CA GLU A 144 13.16 -7.54 -17.08
C GLU A 144 11.88 -8.25 -17.51
N GLU A 145 11.71 -9.51 -17.11
CA GLU A 145 10.49 -10.29 -17.38
C GLU A 145 9.29 -9.72 -16.62
N ARG A 146 9.48 -9.28 -15.38
CA ARG A 146 8.41 -8.62 -14.60
C ARG A 146 7.94 -7.35 -15.27
N VAL A 147 8.89 -6.53 -15.72
CA VAL A 147 8.60 -5.28 -16.45
C VAL A 147 7.93 -5.58 -17.79
N GLY A 148 8.42 -6.58 -18.54
CA GLY A 148 7.81 -7.05 -19.78
C GLY A 148 6.37 -7.51 -19.59
N TRP A 149 6.11 -8.32 -18.56
CA TRP A 149 4.77 -8.79 -18.21
C TRP A 149 3.83 -7.64 -17.84
N LEU A 150 4.31 -6.66 -17.04
CA LEU A 150 3.54 -5.47 -16.67
C LEU A 150 3.16 -4.62 -17.89
N MET A 151 4.07 -4.49 -18.85
CA MET A 151 3.84 -3.75 -20.09
C MET A 151 3.05 -4.55 -21.15
N GLY A 152 2.72 -5.82 -20.89
CA GLY A 152 2.05 -6.69 -21.85
C GLY A 152 2.94 -7.13 -23.02
N LEU A 153 4.27 -7.11 -22.84
CA LEU A 153 5.28 -7.46 -23.83
C LEU A 153 5.67 -8.95 -23.80
N CYS A 154 5.27 -9.68 -22.76
CA CYS A 154 5.49 -11.13 -22.62
C CYS A 154 4.13 -11.81 -22.40
N MET A 155 3.77 -12.75 -23.29
CA MET A 155 2.63 -13.69 -23.13
C MET A 155 3.13 -15.05 -22.67
#